data_AF-A0A257JF03-F1
#
_entry.id   AF-A0A257JF03-F1
#
_cell.length_a   1.000
_cell.length_b   1.000
_cell.length_c   1.000
_cell.angle_alpha   90.00
_cell.angle_beta   90.00
_cell.angle_gamma   90.00
#
_symmetry.space_group_name_H-M   'P 1'
#
loop_
_entity.id
_entity.type
_entity.pdbx_description
1 polymer ?
#
loop_
_entity_poly.entity_id
_entity_poly.type
_entity_poly.pdbx_seq_one_letter_code
_entity_poly.pdbx_strand_id
1 'polypeptide(L)'
;AAPLLCAGLIGYRAYRMAGDARVIGLYGFGAAAHILVQIAVWQGRDVFAFTRADDEAGQSFARATGCAWAGPVEAQPPDALDAAILFAPVGDLVPLALKATRKGGQVICAGIHMSDIPSFPYRHLWQERVIRSVANLTREDGLEFLPLAAAAGVRTHVIALPLEQANAALDRLRRGAVQGALVLINPTT
;
A
#
# COMPACT_ATOMS: atom_id res chain seq x y z
N ALA A 1 1.44 -17.86 -3.84
CA ALA A 1 0.04 -17.37 -3.85
C ALA A 1 -0.40 -16.74 -2.53
N ALA A 2 -0.05 -17.28 -1.36
CA ALA A 2 -0.61 -16.83 -0.06
C ALA A 2 -0.67 -15.30 0.16
N PRO A 3 0.36 -14.49 -0.15
CA PRO A 3 0.28 -13.03 0.03
C PRO A 3 -0.74 -12.33 -0.88
N LEU A 4 -1.02 -12.91 -2.07
CA LEU A 4 -2.02 -12.37 -3.00
C LEU A 4 -3.43 -12.45 -2.42
N LEU A 5 -3.74 -13.49 -1.64
CA LEU A 5 -5.07 -13.73 -1.07
C LEU A 5 -5.39 -12.89 0.17
N CYS A 6 -4.43 -12.15 0.70
CA CYS A 6 -4.65 -11.23 1.82
C CYS A 6 -4.23 -9.82 1.42
N ALA A 7 -2.93 -9.52 1.50
CA ALA A 7 -2.38 -8.20 1.17
C ALA A 7 -2.70 -7.78 -0.27
N GLY A 8 -2.69 -8.73 -1.21
CA GLY A 8 -3.08 -8.49 -2.59
C GLY A 8 -4.54 -8.08 -2.74
N LEU A 9 -5.49 -8.87 -2.21
CA LEU A 9 -6.93 -8.57 -2.35
C LEU A 9 -7.36 -7.28 -1.66
N ILE A 10 -6.96 -7.06 -0.40
CA ILE A 10 -7.33 -5.81 0.28
C ILE A 10 -6.64 -4.60 -0.35
N GLY A 11 -5.40 -4.78 -0.79
CA GLY A 11 -4.68 -3.79 -1.59
C GLY A 11 -5.44 -3.46 -2.87
N TYR A 12 -5.88 -4.48 -3.61
CA TYR A 12 -6.60 -4.29 -4.87
C TYR A 12 -7.96 -3.63 -4.65
N ARG A 13 -8.64 -3.96 -3.56
CA ARG A 13 -9.89 -3.29 -3.20
C ARG A 13 -9.69 -1.78 -3.02
N ALA A 14 -8.63 -1.38 -2.30
CA ALA A 14 -8.29 0.03 -2.15
C ALA A 14 -7.86 0.65 -3.49
N TYR A 15 -7.09 -0.08 -4.29
CA TYR A 15 -6.66 0.33 -5.63
C TYR A 15 -7.83 0.60 -6.58
N ARG A 16 -8.86 -0.26 -6.59
CA ARG A 16 -10.08 -0.03 -7.38
C ARG A 16 -10.79 1.27 -7.00
N MET A 17 -10.76 1.64 -5.71
CA MET A 17 -11.38 2.91 -5.28
C MET A 17 -10.63 4.13 -5.82
N ALA A 18 -9.31 4.01 -6.09
CA ALA A 18 -8.54 5.06 -6.75
C ALA A 18 -8.96 5.28 -8.22
N GLY A 19 -9.79 4.40 -8.81
CA GLY A 19 -10.36 4.57 -10.14
C GLY A 19 -9.29 4.73 -11.22
N ASP A 20 -9.41 5.78 -12.02
CA ASP A 20 -8.52 6.08 -13.16
C ASP A 20 -7.33 6.97 -12.77
N ALA A 21 -7.00 7.06 -11.48
CA ALA A 21 -5.83 7.79 -10.99
C ALA A 21 -4.56 7.44 -11.80
N ARG A 22 -3.90 8.46 -12.35
CA ARG A 22 -2.67 8.34 -13.12
C ARG A 22 -1.45 8.39 -12.20
N VAL A 23 -1.47 9.24 -11.17
CA VAL A 23 -0.44 9.37 -10.13
C VAL A 23 -1.01 8.90 -8.79
N ILE A 24 -0.46 7.80 -8.27
CA ILE A 24 -0.94 7.15 -7.05
C ILE A 24 0.12 7.23 -5.96
N GLY A 25 -0.25 7.79 -4.80
CA GLY A 25 0.58 7.77 -3.60
C GLY A 25 0.30 6.55 -2.75
N LEU A 26 1.32 5.79 -2.36
CA LEU A 26 1.21 4.66 -1.44
C LEU A 26 1.90 5.01 -0.12
N TYR A 27 1.11 5.20 0.94
CA TYR A 27 1.60 5.53 2.28
C TYR A 27 1.77 4.25 3.10
N GLY A 28 3.02 3.89 3.38
CA GLY A 28 3.41 2.61 3.96
C GLY A 28 3.72 1.56 2.89
N PHE A 29 5.01 1.37 2.60
CA PHE A 29 5.47 0.49 1.51
C PHE A 29 5.71 -0.96 1.98
N GLY A 30 4.62 -1.63 2.36
CA GLY A 30 4.64 -3.01 2.88
C GLY A 30 4.18 -4.08 1.87
N ALA A 31 3.56 -5.15 2.40
CA ALA A 31 3.11 -6.30 1.60
C ALA A 31 2.09 -5.93 0.51
N ALA A 32 1.09 -5.08 0.80
CA ALA A 32 0.11 -4.67 -0.20
C ALA A 32 0.71 -3.72 -1.25
N ALA A 33 1.46 -2.72 -0.81
CA ALA A 33 2.04 -1.71 -1.69
C ALA A 33 2.99 -2.30 -2.75
N HIS A 34 3.89 -3.22 -2.37
CA HIS A 34 4.82 -3.83 -3.34
C HIS A 34 4.13 -4.77 -4.35
N ILE A 35 2.92 -5.27 -4.04
CA ILE A 35 2.10 -6.02 -4.98
C ILE A 35 1.43 -5.05 -5.96
N LEU A 36 0.82 -3.98 -5.44
CA LEU A 36 0.05 -3.03 -6.24
C LEU A 36 0.90 -2.18 -7.18
N VAL A 37 2.10 -1.78 -6.76
CA VAL A 37 3.00 -0.98 -7.62
C VAL A 37 3.23 -1.69 -8.95
N GLN A 38 3.41 -3.02 -8.95
CA GLN A 38 3.66 -3.80 -10.16
C GLN A 38 2.46 -3.75 -11.11
N ILE A 39 1.24 -3.81 -10.56
CA ILE A 39 0.00 -3.70 -11.34
C ILE A 39 -0.16 -2.29 -11.90
N ALA A 40 0.05 -1.26 -11.07
CA ALA A 40 -0.08 0.14 -11.47
C ALA A 40 0.93 0.51 -12.57
N VAL A 41 2.19 0.11 -12.41
CA VAL A 41 3.25 0.31 -13.41
C VAL A 41 2.95 -0.43 -14.70
N TRP A 42 2.46 -1.68 -14.62
CA TRP A 42 2.02 -2.43 -15.80
C TRP A 42 0.85 -1.74 -16.53
N GLN A 43 -0.04 -1.05 -15.80
CA GLN A 43 -1.10 -0.20 -16.37
C GLN A 43 -0.62 1.19 -16.82
N GLY A 44 0.69 1.45 -16.75
CA GLY A 44 1.30 2.73 -17.15
C GLY A 44 0.90 3.90 -16.25
N ARG A 45 0.70 3.65 -14.95
CA ARG A 45 0.44 4.67 -13.92
C ARG A 45 1.69 4.94 -13.11
N ASP A 46 1.87 6.18 -12.69
CA ASP A 46 2.98 6.60 -11.84
C ASP A 46 2.64 6.32 -10.38
N VAL A 47 3.61 5.74 -9.66
CA VAL A 47 3.46 5.39 -8.25
C VAL A 47 4.52 6.08 -7.42
N PHE A 48 4.07 6.80 -6.39
CA PHE A 48 4.92 7.49 -5.42
C PHE A 48 4.80 6.79 -4.07
N ALA A 49 5.91 6.27 -3.55
CA ALA A 49 5.93 5.62 -2.25
C ALA A 49 6.29 6.61 -1.15
N PHE A 50 5.48 6.65 -0.10
CA PHE A 50 5.73 7.44 1.10
C PHE A 50 6.05 6.50 2.27
N THR A 51 7.24 6.63 2.83
CA THR A 51 7.75 5.80 3.94
C THR A 51 8.17 6.68 5.12
N ARG A 52 8.60 6.06 6.23
CA ARG A 52 9.28 6.83 7.28
C ARG A 52 10.57 7.45 6.73
N ALA A 53 10.98 8.56 7.33
CA ALA A 53 12.16 9.31 6.90
C ALA A 53 13.46 8.48 7.01
N ASP A 54 13.55 7.63 8.03
CA ASP A 54 14.68 6.75 8.32
C ASP A 54 14.65 5.39 7.58
N ASP A 55 13.62 5.15 6.76
CA ASP A 55 13.41 3.88 6.06
C ASP A 55 14.07 3.88 4.67
N GLU A 56 15.38 4.10 4.60
CA GLU A 56 16.14 4.12 3.33
C GLU A 56 16.00 2.79 2.56
N ALA A 57 15.97 1.67 3.28
CA ALA A 57 15.81 0.35 2.70
C ALA A 57 14.43 0.20 2.03
N GLY A 58 13.35 0.63 2.69
CA GLY A 58 12.00 0.63 2.14
C GLY A 58 11.88 1.56 0.92
N GLN A 59 12.49 2.75 0.96
CA GLN A 59 12.51 3.67 -0.18
C GLN A 59 13.27 3.08 -1.38
N SER A 60 14.42 2.45 -1.14
CA SER A 60 15.19 1.77 -2.18
C SER A 60 14.40 0.61 -2.79
N PHE A 61 13.76 -0.20 -1.93
CA PHE A 61 12.91 -1.30 -2.37
C PHE A 61 11.72 -0.80 -3.21
N ALA A 62 11.09 0.31 -2.83
CA ALA A 62 10.01 0.91 -3.59
C ALA A 62 10.42 1.30 -5.00
N ARG A 63 11.55 1.99 -5.14
CA ARG A 63 12.11 2.36 -6.46
C ARG A 63 12.48 1.11 -7.28
N ALA A 64 13.10 0.12 -6.66
CA ALA A 64 13.45 -1.14 -7.32
C ALA A 64 12.22 -1.94 -7.79
N THR A 65 11.06 -1.76 -7.13
CA THR A 65 9.79 -2.41 -7.50
C THR A 65 9.00 -1.61 -8.54
N GLY A 66 9.48 -0.43 -8.95
CA GLY A 66 8.92 0.37 -10.04
C GLY A 66 8.25 1.68 -9.63
N CYS A 67 8.30 2.09 -8.36
CA CYS A 67 7.85 3.44 -7.99
C CYS A 67 8.69 4.50 -8.71
N ALA A 68 8.03 5.44 -9.37
CA ALA A 68 8.67 6.58 -10.03
C ALA A 68 9.34 7.53 -9.01
N TRP A 69 8.85 7.53 -7.76
CA TRP A 69 9.45 8.27 -6.66
C TRP A 69 9.25 7.52 -5.34
N ALA A 70 10.19 7.67 -4.40
CA ALA A 70 10.03 7.20 -3.04
C ALA A 70 10.73 8.13 -2.05
N GLY A 71 10.06 8.51 -0.97
CA GLY A 71 10.61 9.41 0.04
C GLY A 71 9.79 9.47 1.34
N PRO A 72 10.20 10.34 2.29
CA PRO A 72 9.51 10.53 3.56
C PRO A 72 8.06 10.97 3.40
N VAL A 73 7.18 10.61 4.33
CA VAL A 73 5.75 11.01 4.32
C VAL A 73 5.53 12.52 4.38
N GLU A 74 6.50 13.27 4.90
CA GLU A 74 6.50 14.73 4.98
C GLU A 74 7.06 15.40 3.72
N ALA A 75 7.74 14.65 2.86
CA ALA A 75 8.34 15.18 1.65
C ALA A 75 7.27 15.49 0.60
N GLN A 76 7.52 16.54 -0.18
CA GLN A 76 6.66 16.89 -1.30
C GLN A 76 6.99 15.99 -2.50
N PRO A 77 6.02 15.25 -3.06
CA PRO A 77 6.24 14.46 -4.26
C PRO A 77 6.48 15.37 -5.48
N PRO A 78 7.06 14.82 -6.57
CA PRO A 78 7.27 15.58 -7.81
C PRO A 78 5.98 16.15 -8.40
N ASP A 79 4.90 15.36 -8.35
CA ASP A 79 3.58 15.73 -8.86
C ASP A 79 2.50 15.52 -7.78
N ALA A 80 1.40 16.26 -7.92
CA ALA A 80 0.24 16.08 -7.06
C ALA A 80 -0.45 14.73 -7.32
N LEU A 81 -0.88 14.06 -6.27
CA LEU A 81 -1.50 12.73 -6.35
C LEU A 81 -2.95 12.84 -6.86
N ASP A 82 -3.35 11.98 -7.79
CA ASP A 82 -4.76 11.76 -8.11
C ASP A 82 -5.47 10.99 -6.98
N ALA A 83 -4.77 10.01 -6.41
CA ALA A 83 -5.23 9.24 -5.28
C ALA A 83 -4.08 8.87 -4.34
N ALA A 84 -4.35 8.84 -3.04
CA ALA A 84 -3.46 8.35 -2.00
C ALA A 84 -4.10 7.14 -1.33
N ILE A 85 -3.34 6.05 -1.17
CA ILE A 85 -3.77 4.84 -0.46
C ILE A 85 -2.88 4.68 0.78
N LEU A 86 -3.52 4.65 1.95
CA LEU A 86 -2.86 4.56 3.24
C LEU A 86 -2.94 3.13 3.77
N PHE A 87 -1.82 2.42 3.73
CA PHE A 87 -1.67 1.10 4.34
C PHE A 87 -1.13 1.17 5.76
N ALA A 88 -0.34 2.20 6.07
CA ALA A 88 0.14 2.42 7.43
C ALA A 88 -1.03 2.81 8.36
N PRO A 89 -1.18 2.19 9.54
CA PRO A 89 -2.28 2.42 10.47
C PRO A 89 -2.07 3.70 11.31
N VAL A 90 -1.71 4.82 10.68
CA VAL A 90 -1.34 6.08 11.33
C VAL A 90 -2.23 7.22 10.81
N GLY A 91 -3.11 7.74 11.68
CA GLY A 91 -4.09 8.78 11.36
C GLY A 91 -3.46 10.12 10.95
N ASP A 92 -2.27 10.44 11.47
CA ASP A 92 -1.50 11.64 11.09
C ASP A 92 -1.12 11.69 9.62
N LEU A 93 -1.15 10.55 8.92
CA LEU A 93 -0.90 10.49 7.49
C LEU A 93 -2.06 11.04 6.66
N VAL A 94 -3.29 11.06 7.19
CA VAL A 94 -4.47 11.55 6.45
C VAL A 94 -4.32 13.04 6.09
N PRO A 95 -3.99 13.96 7.01
CA PRO A 95 -3.71 15.36 6.66
C PRO A 95 -2.54 15.54 5.68
N LEU A 96 -1.49 14.71 5.77
CA LEU A 96 -0.35 14.78 4.86
C LEU A 96 -0.74 14.34 3.44
N ALA A 97 -1.45 13.22 3.33
CA ALA A 97 -1.99 12.72 2.07
C ALA A 97 -2.94 13.72 1.41
N LEU A 98 -3.83 14.36 2.18
CA LEU A 98 -4.73 15.40 1.66
C LEU A 98 -3.98 16.58 1.05
N LYS A 99 -2.87 17.02 1.68
CA LYS A 99 -2.02 18.11 1.15
C LYS A 99 -1.35 17.73 -0.16
N ALA A 100 -0.87 16.50 -0.28
CA ALA A 100 -0.21 15.98 -1.48
C ALA A 100 -1.20 15.65 -2.62
N THR A 101 -2.48 15.47 -2.30
CA THR A 101 -3.54 15.09 -3.24
C THR A 101 -4.09 16.33 -3.96
N ARG A 102 -4.30 16.24 -5.28
CA ARG A 102 -4.87 17.35 -6.06
C ARG A 102 -6.36 17.59 -5.74
N LYS A 103 -6.91 18.67 -6.29
CA LYS A 103 -8.35 18.95 -6.25
C LYS A 103 -9.13 17.81 -6.90
N GLY A 104 -10.24 17.41 -6.29
CA GLY A 104 -11.05 16.27 -6.72
C GLY A 104 -10.41 14.89 -6.48
N GLY A 105 -9.22 14.84 -5.91
CA GLY A 105 -8.51 13.58 -5.64
C GLY A 105 -9.00 12.86 -4.39
N GLN A 106 -8.51 11.64 -4.18
CA GLN A 106 -9.03 10.75 -3.14
C GLN A 106 -7.94 10.29 -2.16
N VAL A 107 -8.28 10.21 -0.88
CA VAL A 107 -7.45 9.61 0.17
C VAL A 107 -8.19 8.40 0.73
N ILE A 108 -7.61 7.22 0.55
CA ILE A 108 -8.22 5.92 0.82
C ILE A 108 -7.48 5.24 1.98
N CYS A 109 -8.14 5.11 3.12
CA CYS A 109 -7.61 4.44 4.30
C CYS A 109 -7.87 2.93 4.20
N ALA A 110 -6.81 2.15 3.99
CA ALA A 110 -6.87 0.70 3.78
C ALA A 110 -6.41 -0.13 5.00
N GLY A 111 -6.06 0.53 6.12
CA GLY A 111 -5.73 -0.15 7.37
C GLY A 111 -6.98 -0.73 8.05
N ILE A 112 -6.90 -1.98 8.53
CA ILE A 112 -7.96 -2.63 9.32
C ILE A 112 -8.16 -1.99 10.70
N HIS A 113 -7.16 -1.26 11.17
CA HIS A 113 -7.18 -0.38 12.32
C HIS A 113 -6.29 0.81 11.99
N MET A 114 -6.49 1.93 12.69
CA MET A 114 -5.69 3.14 12.55
C MET A 114 -5.78 3.91 13.87
N SER A 115 -4.76 4.68 14.21
CA SER A 115 -4.89 5.70 15.26
C SER A 115 -5.96 6.74 14.87
N ASP A 116 -6.37 7.56 15.84
CA ASP A 116 -7.28 8.67 15.57
C ASP A 116 -6.72 9.58 14.48
N ILE A 117 -7.61 10.08 13.61
CA ILE A 117 -7.28 11.12 12.65
C ILE A 117 -7.26 12.45 13.41
N PRO A 118 -6.14 13.18 13.44
CA PRO A 118 -6.06 14.44 14.16
C PRO A 118 -6.91 15.51 13.48
N SER A 119 -7.18 16.61 14.18
CA SER A 119 -7.78 17.80 13.57
C SER A 119 -6.88 18.35 12.46
N PHE A 120 -7.45 18.78 11.34
CA PHE A 120 -6.72 19.44 10.26
C PHE A 120 -7.52 20.63 9.69
N PRO A 121 -6.83 21.63 9.10
CA PRO A 121 -7.50 22.73 8.44
C PRO A 121 -8.45 22.25 7.33
N TYR A 122 -9.70 22.72 7.34
CA TYR A 122 -10.71 22.36 6.32
C TYR A 122 -10.21 22.55 4.88
N ARG A 123 -9.35 23.54 4.64
CA ARG A 123 -8.71 23.79 3.33
C ARG A 123 -7.94 22.59 2.75
N HIS A 124 -7.50 21.63 3.58
CA HIS A 124 -6.87 20.40 3.08
C HIS A 124 -7.88 19.44 2.47
N LEU A 125 -9.14 19.46 2.93
CA LEU A 125 -10.26 18.66 2.40
C LEU A 125 -11.06 19.41 1.33
N TRP A 126 -11.08 20.73 1.38
CA TRP A 126 -11.75 21.59 0.40
C TRP A 126 -11.33 21.27 -1.05
N GLN A 127 -12.14 21.68 -2.03
CA GLN A 127 -11.95 21.43 -3.47
C GLN A 127 -12.21 19.97 -3.86
N GLU A 128 -13.32 19.42 -3.35
CA GLU A 128 -13.89 18.13 -3.73
C GLU A 128 -12.97 16.91 -3.47
N ARG A 129 -12.02 17.03 -2.53
CA ARG A 129 -11.26 15.87 -2.10
C ARG A 129 -12.14 14.94 -1.27
N VAL A 130 -11.87 13.64 -1.39
CA VAL A 130 -12.63 12.61 -0.68
C VAL A 130 -11.71 11.87 0.29
N ILE A 131 -12.18 11.68 1.53
CA ILE A 131 -11.57 10.72 2.47
C ILE A 131 -12.50 9.52 2.54
N ARG A 132 -11.96 8.32 2.34
CA ARG A 132 -12.74 7.08 2.31
C ARG A 132 -12.03 5.96 3.06
N SER A 133 -12.77 5.14 3.78
CA SER A 133 -12.25 3.89 4.37
C SER A 133 -12.59 2.67 3.50
N VAL A 134 -11.78 1.62 3.65
CA VAL A 134 -12.01 0.30 3.07
C VAL A 134 -12.07 -0.72 4.21
N ALA A 135 -13.18 -1.44 4.33
CA ALA A 135 -13.39 -2.38 5.42
C ALA A 135 -13.34 -3.84 5.01
N ASN A 136 -13.80 -4.19 3.80
CA ASN A 136 -13.90 -5.59 3.38
C ASN A 136 -13.61 -5.77 1.89
N LEU A 137 -13.17 -6.99 1.55
CA LEU A 137 -13.06 -7.46 0.17
C LEU A 137 -14.32 -8.23 -0.23
N THR A 138 -14.61 -8.23 -1.52
CA THR A 138 -15.71 -8.99 -2.11
C THR A 138 -15.17 -10.14 -2.95
N ARG A 139 -16.03 -11.11 -3.27
CA ARG A 139 -15.68 -12.18 -4.21
C ARG A 139 -15.27 -11.62 -5.59
N GLU A 140 -15.95 -10.56 -6.02
CA GLU A 140 -15.67 -9.88 -7.28
C GLU A 140 -14.25 -9.32 -7.32
N ASP A 141 -13.77 -8.73 -6.21
CA ASP A 141 -12.40 -8.23 -6.12
C ASP A 141 -11.38 -9.35 -6.36
N GLY A 142 -11.66 -10.58 -5.94
CA GLY A 142 -10.78 -11.72 -6.20
C GLY A 142 -10.83 -12.25 -7.61
N LEU A 143 -12.01 -12.26 -8.23
CA LEU A 143 -12.19 -12.66 -9.62
C LEU A 143 -11.51 -11.68 -10.58
N GLU A 144 -11.51 -10.38 -10.26
CA GLU A 144 -10.81 -9.37 -11.05
C GLU A 144 -9.29 -9.34 -10.76
N PHE A 145 -8.89 -9.42 -9.48
CA PHE A 145 -7.50 -9.24 -9.07
C PHE A 145 -6.58 -10.36 -9.54
N LEU A 146 -6.95 -11.63 -9.36
CA LEU A 146 -6.02 -12.74 -9.58
C LEU A 146 -5.58 -12.87 -11.04
N PRO A 147 -6.49 -12.78 -12.04
CA PRO A 147 -6.09 -12.74 -13.46
C PRO A 147 -5.25 -11.52 -13.78
N LEU A 148 -5.58 -10.35 -13.22
CA LEU A 148 -4.84 -9.12 -13.41
C LEU A 148 -3.40 -9.23 -12.87
N ALA A 149 -3.24 -9.77 -11.66
CA ALA A 149 -1.92 -9.99 -11.05
C ALA A 149 -1.07 -10.97 -11.88
N ALA A 150 -1.69 -12.00 -12.45
CA ALA A 150 -1.02 -12.93 -13.37
C ALA A 150 -0.60 -12.24 -14.67
N ALA A 151 -1.49 -11.45 -15.29
CA ALA A 151 -1.22 -10.72 -16.54
C ALA A 151 -0.12 -9.66 -16.37
N ALA A 152 -0.11 -8.97 -15.24
CA ALA A 152 0.94 -8.01 -14.87
C ALA A 152 2.26 -8.67 -14.45
N GLY A 153 2.30 -10.01 -14.31
CA GLY A 153 3.49 -10.75 -13.92
C GLY A 153 3.95 -10.46 -12.49
N VAL A 154 3.00 -10.18 -11.58
CA VAL A 154 3.30 -9.78 -10.19
C VAL A 154 4.16 -10.83 -9.48
N ARG A 155 5.29 -10.38 -8.93
CA ARG A 155 6.19 -11.18 -8.09
C ARG A 155 6.07 -10.73 -6.64
N THR A 156 5.67 -11.65 -5.75
CA THR A 156 5.68 -11.38 -4.31
C THR A 156 7.03 -11.75 -3.72
N HIS A 157 7.61 -10.88 -2.90
CA HIS A 157 8.79 -11.22 -2.12
C HIS A 157 8.36 -12.02 -0.89
N VAL A 158 8.75 -13.30 -0.83
CA VAL A 158 8.30 -14.24 0.21
C VAL A 158 9.49 -14.90 0.87
N ILE A 159 9.47 -14.94 2.21
CA ILE A 159 10.38 -15.75 3.01
C ILE A 159 9.55 -16.89 3.60
N ALA A 160 9.80 -18.11 3.11
CA ALA A 160 9.18 -19.31 3.63
C ALA A 160 9.85 -19.75 4.93
N LEU A 161 9.05 -20.07 5.95
CA LEU A 161 9.53 -20.56 7.25
C LEU A 161 8.70 -21.78 7.67
N PRO A 162 9.29 -22.81 8.29
CA PRO A 162 8.52 -23.91 8.87
C PRO A 162 7.52 -23.40 9.91
N LEU A 163 6.37 -24.05 10.03
CA LEU A 163 5.33 -23.70 11.01
C LEU A 163 5.89 -23.61 12.45
N GLU A 164 6.87 -24.46 12.79
CA GLU A 164 7.54 -24.49 14.08
C GLU A 164 8.26 -23.16 14.40
N GLN A 165 8.60 -22.37 13.39
CA GLN A 165 9.25 -21.06 13.53
C GLN A 165 8.25 -19.88 13.60
N ALA A 166 6.95 -20.15 13.79
CA ALA A 166 5.91 -19.11 13.83
C ALA A 166 6.21 -17.98 14.82
N ASN A 167 6.69 -18.29 16.03
CA ASN A 167 7.00 -17.26 17.02
C ASN A 167 8.16 -16.36 16.58
N ALA A 168 9.22 -16.94 16.00
CA ALA A 168 10.34 -16.17 15.45
C ALA A 168 9.90 -15.30 14.26
N ALA A 169 8.98 -15.80 13.42
CA ALA A 169 8.37 -15.02 12.35
C ALA A 169 7.60 -13.80 12.89
N LEU A 170 6.78 -13.98 13.93
CA LEU A 170 6.05 -12.89 14.58
C LEU A 170 6.98 -11.84 15.18
N ASP A 171 8.07 -12.26 15.85
CA ASP A 171 9.05 -11.32 16.43
C ASP A 171 9.84 -10.52 15.39
N ARG A 172 10.12 -11.13 14.23
CA ARG A 172 10.72 -10.41 13.09
C ARG A 172 9.75 -9.37 12.55
N LEU A 173 8.46 -9.73 12.41
CA LEU A 173 7.42 -8.82 11.94
C LEU A 173 7.25 -7.62 12.89
N ARG A 174 7.18 -7.86 14.21
CA ARG A 174 7.07 -6.79 15.22
C ARG A 174 8.23 -5.80 15.17
N ARG A 175 9.44 -6.27 14.91
CA ARG A 175 10.65 -5.43 14.80
C ARG A 175 10.82 -4.77 13.44
N GLY A 176 9.89 -4.96 12.50
CA GLY A 176 10.00 -4.42 11.13
C GLY A 176 11.13 -5.06 10.30
N ALA A 177 11.66 -6.21 10.71
CA ALA A 177 12.80 -6.88 10.07
C ALA A 177 12.39 -7.82 8.92
N VAL A 178 11.37 -7.42 8.15
CA VAL A 178 10.79 -8.22 7.06
C VAL A 178 10.57 -7.32 5.85
N GLN A 179 11.17 -7.70 4.73
CA GLN A 179 10.81 -7.20 3.41
C GLN A 179 9.85 -8.22 2.77
N GLY A 180 8.74 -7.78 2.20
CA GLY A 180 7.73 -8.67 1.62
C GLY A 180 6.85 -9.36 2.66
N ALA A 181 6.65 -10.68 2.53
CA ALA A 181 5.78 -11.47 3.40
C ALA A 181 6.49 -12.72 3.96
N LEU A 182 6.27 -13.02 5.24
CA LEU A 182 6.61 -14.33 5.80
C LEU A 182 5.47 -15.30 5.51
N VAL A 183 5.80 -16.50 5.02
CA VAL A 183 4.81 -17.56 4.76
C VAL A 183 5.21 -18.79 5.53
N LEU A 184 4.33 -19.22 6.43
CA LEU A 184 4.53 -20.47 7.16
C LEU A 184 4.17 -21.65 6.25
N ILE A 185 5.09 -22.60 6.15
CA ILE A 185 4.87 -23.86 5.45
C ILE A 185 4.62 -24.95 6.49
N ASN A 186 3.53 -25.70 6.32
CA ASN A 186 3.33 -26.90 7.11
C ASN A 186 4.46 -27.89 6.79
N PRO A 187 4.96 -28.64 7.78
CA PRO A 187 5.76 -29.82 7.46
C PRO A 187 4.93 -30.70 6.52
N THR A 188 5.53 -31.05 5.39
CA THR A 188 4.91 -31.92 4.38
C THR A 188 4.36 -33.17 5.07
N THR A 189 3.08 -33.44 4.86
CA THR A 189 2.56 -34.81 4.96
C THR A 189 2.84 -35.50 3.64
#